data_AF-A0A9E7R7D9-F1
#
_entry.id   AF-A0A9E7R7D9-F1
#
_cell.length_a   1.000
_cell.length_b   1.000
_cell.length_c   1.000
_cell.angle_alpha   90.00
_cell.angle_beta   90.00
_cell.angle_gamma   90.00
#
_symmetry.space_group_name_H-M   'P 1'
#
loop_
_entity.id
_entity.type
_entity.pdbx_description
1 polymer ?
#
loop_
_entity_poly.entity_id
_entity_poly.type
_entity_poly.pdbx_seq_one_letter_code
_entity_poly.pdbx_strand_id
1 'polypeptide(L)' 'MSKSTLSTIEELLEGVQVDVDDPDAIYKLRSARQLLSVLKQRHKDLDEAVDEAIPDEDILENLRELGYL' A
#
# COMPACT_ATOMS: atom_id res chain seq x y z
N MET A 1 4.15 -11.11 8.68
CA MET A 1 3.67 -9.94 7.91
C MET A 1 4.60 -9.73 6.74
N SER A 2 4.26 -10.29 5.58
CA SER A 2 4.96 -10.02 4.32
C SER A 2 4.84 -8.53 4.01
N LYS A 3 5.90 -7.96 3.45
CA LYS A 3 5.88 -6.56 3.05
C LYS A 3 4.86 -6.41 1.91
N SER A 4 3.82 -5.60 2.11
CA SER A 4 2.83 -5.40 1.06
C SER A 4 3.50 -4.83 -0.19
N THR A 5 3.01 -5.18 -1.36
CA THR A 5 3.53 -4.67 -2.65
C THR A 5 3.61 -3.14 -2.64
N LEU A 6 2.61 -2.47 -2.07
CA LEU A 6 2.58 -1.02 -1.91
C LEU A 6 3.71 -0.50 -1.01
N SER A 7 4.13 -1.25 0.00
CA SER A 7 5.23 -0.88 0.89
C SER A 7 6.58 -1.02 0.22
N THR A 8 6.77 -2.06 -0.60
CA THR A 8 7.96 -2.19 -1.43
C THR A 8 8.06 -1.07 -2.47
N ILE A 9 6.95 -0.69 -3.11
CA ILE A 9 6.93 0.43 -4.06
C ILE A 9 7.32 1.74 -3.37
N GLU A 10 6.81 2.00 -2.16
CA GLU A 10 7.14 3.24 -1.44
C GLU A 10 8.63 3.36 -1.13
N GLU A 11 9.27 2.28 -0.69
CA GLU A 11 10.71 2.28 -0.41
C GLU A 11 11.56 2.47 -1.67
N LEU A 12 11.17 1.85 -2.79
CA LEU A 12 11.86 2.05 -4.07
C LEU A 12 11.78 3.52 -4.50
N LEU A 13 10.60 4.14 -4.38
CA LEU A 13 10.42 5.55 -4.71
C LEU A 13 11.19 6.47 -3.76
N GLU A 14 11.21 6.16 -2.46
CA GLU A 14 11.98 6.92 -1.47
C GLU A 14 13.48 6.88 -1.73
N GLY A 15 14.03 5.71 -2.08
CA GLY A 15 15.43 5.57 -2.46
C GLY A 15 15.79 6.42 -3.66
N VAL A 16 14.98 6.35 -4.73
CA VAL A 16 15.21 7.13 -5.96
C VAL A 16 15.08 8.64 -5.72
N GLN A 17 14.25 9.08 -4.77
CA GLN A 17 14.06 10.51 -4.50
C GLN A 17 15.34 11.22 -4.05
N VAL A 18 16.26 10.50 -3.39
CA VAL A 18 17.52 11.06 -2.88
C VAL A 18 18.52 11.32 -4.01
N ASP A 19 18.39 10.60 -5.12
CA ASP A 19 19.33 10.61 -6.25
C ASP A 19 18.87 11.51 -7.42
N VAL A 20 17.75 12.23 -7.26
CA VAL A 20 17.13 13.04 -8.33
C VAL A 20 17.23 14.53 -8.02
N ASP A 21 17.94 15.25 -8.90
CA ASP A 21 18.10 16.71 -8.80
C ASP A 21 17.14 17.51 -9.72
N ASP A 22 16.47 16.83 -10.66
CA ASP A 22 15.53 17.50 -11.58
C ASP A 22 14.24 17.92 -10.85
N PRO A 23 13.90 19.23 -10.80
CA PRO A 23 12.75 19.71 -10.03
C PRO A 23 11.40 19.12 -10.48
N ASP A 24 11.23 18.86 -11.78
CA ASP A 24 10.00 18.26 -12.32
C ASP A 24 9.90 16.78 -11.94
N ALA A 25 11.00 16.03 -12.01
CA ALA A 25 11.08 14.66 -11.52
C ALA A 25 10.82 14.56 -10.00
N ILE A 26 11.37 15.47 -9.19
CA ILE A 26 11.08 15.55 -7.74
C ILE A 26 9.59 15.77 -7.50
N TYR A 27 8.98 16.71 -8.24
CA TYR A 27 7.54 16.98 -8.14
C TYR A 27 6.70 15.73 -8.47
N LYS A 28 6.96 15.11 -9.61
CA LYS A 28 6.25 13.90 -10.06
C LYS A 28 6.40 12.75 -9.06
N LEU A 29 7.60 12.54 -8.54
CA LEU A 29 7.90 11.47 -7.59
C LEU A 29 7.20 11.72 -6.25
N ARG A 30 7.15 12.97 -5.78
CA ARG A 30 6.35 13.36 -4.61
C ARG A 30 4.86 13.09 -4.83
N SER A 31 4.32 13.48 -5.97
CA SER A 31 2.91 13.24 -6.31
C SER A 31 2.59 11.74 -6.41
N ALA A 32 3.48 10.94 -6.99
CA ALA A 32 3.34 9.49 -7.05
C ALA A 32 3.30 8.86 -5.65
N ARG A 33 4.20 9.28 -4.75
CA ARG A 33 4.19 8.85 -3.33
C ARG A 33 2.90 9.26 -2.62
N GLN A 34 2.38 10.45 -2.86
CA GLN A 34 1.11 10.90 -2.29
C GLN A 34 -0.06 10.02 -2.74
N LEU A 35 -0.16 9.72 -4.04
CA LEU A 35 -1.19 8.83 -4.57
C LEU A 35 -1.07 7.40 -4.02
N LEU A 36 0.16 6.91 -3.87
CA LEU A 36 0.43 5.61 -3.27
C LEU A 36 -0.03 5.55 -1.80
N SER A 37 0.19 6.63 -1.03
CA SER A 37 -0.27 6.74 0.35
C SER A 37 -1.80 6.68 0.45
N VAL A 38 -2.51 7.37 -0.44
CA VAL A 38 -3.99 7.30 -0.51
C VAL A 38 -4.46 5.87 -0.81
N LEU A 39 -3.78 5.17 -1.73
CA LEU A 39 -4.12 3.79 -2.06
C LEU A 39 -3.86 2.84 -0.89
N LYS A 40 -2.75 3.02 -0.16
CA LYS A 40 -2.47 2.26 1.07
C LYS A 40 -3.54 2.45 2.12
N GLN A 41 -3.96 3.69 2.35
CA GLN A 41 -5.02 3.99 3.32
C GLN A 41 -6.32 3.30 2.92
N ARG A 42 -6.72 3.40 1.64
CA ARG A 42 -7.93 2.75 1.15
C ARG A 42 -7.89 1.22 1.30
N HIS A 43 -6.74 0.59 1.08
CA HIS A 43 -6.57 -0.84 1.32
C HIS A 43 -6.74 -1.17 2.80
N LYS A 44 -6.10 -0.41 3.69
CA LYS A 44 -6.25 -0.59 5.14
C LYS A 44 -7.70 -0.44 5.60
N ASP A 45 -8.40 0.57 5.10
CA ASP A 45 -9.81 0.82 5.42
C ASP A 45 -10.71 -0.33 4.90
N LEU A 46 -10.36 -0.91 3.75
CA LEU A 46 -11.07 -2.07 3.19
C LEU A 46 -10.82 -3.33 4.02
N ASP A 47 -9.57 -3.58 4.40
CA ASP A 47 -9.20 -4.73 5.24
C ASP A 47 -9.94 -4.65 6.60
N GLU A 48 -9.95 -3.46 7.23
CA GLU A 48 -10.71 -3.22 8.47
C GLU A 48 -12.22 -3.43 8.27
N ALA A 49 -12.81 -2.92 7.18
CA ALA A 49 -14.23 -3.12 6.89
C ALA A 49 -14.58 -4.59 6.62
N VAL A 50 -13.67 -5.37 6.03
CA VAL A 50 -13.86 -6.81 5.80
C VAL A 50 -13.77 -7.58 7.11
N ASP A 51 -12.77 -7.28 7.94
CA ASP A 51 -12.64 -7.87 9.29
C ASP A 51 -13.88 -7.57 10.16
N GLU A 52 -14.50 -6.38 10.02
CA GLU A 52 -15.76 -6.05 10.72
C GLU A 52 -17.00 -6.75 10.15
N ALA A 53 -17.06 -6.95 8.83
CA ALA A 53 -18.23 -7.50 8.15
C ALA A 53 -18.31 -9.03 8.20
N ILE A 54 -17.16 -9.71 8.31
CA ILE A 54 -17.06 -11.17 8.33
C ILE A 54 -16.77 -11.62 9.77
N PRO A 55 -17.77 -12.14 10.50
CA PRO A 55 -17.58 -12.59 11.88
C PRO A 55 -16.88 -13.96 12.00
N ASP A 56 -16.65 -14.63 10.87
CA ASP A 56 -16.06 -15.96 10.80
C ASP A 56 -14.56 -15.87 10.47
N GLU A 57 -13.74 -16.15 11.48
CA GLU A 57 -12.27 -16.10 11.39
C GLU A 57 -11.73 -17.10 10.35
N ASP A 58 -12.36 -18.26 10.18
CA ASP A 58 -11.91 -19.27 9.22
C ASP A 58 -12.08 -18.77 7.78
N ILE A 59 -13.11 -17.94 7.52
CA ILE A 59 -13.33 -17.30 6.21
C ILE A 59 -12.28 -16.20 5.98
N LEU A 60 -11.97 -15.38 7.00
CA LEU A 60 -10.94 -14.34 6.91
C LEU A 60 -9.55 -14.92 6.64
N GLU A 61 -9.18 -16.00 7.32
CA GLU A 61 -7.89 -16.68 7.14
C GLU A 61 -7.77 -17.23 5.71
N ASN A 62 -8.82 -17.87 5.19
CA ASN A 62 -8.86 -18.33 3.79
C ASN A 62 -8.71 -17.18 2.78
N LEU A 63 -9.36 -16.03 3.02
CA LEU A 63 -9.25 -14.87 2.13
C LEU A 63 -7.84 -14.28 2.13
N ARG A 64 -7.15 -14.25 3.28
CA ARG A 64 -5.74 -13.84 3.39
C ARG A 64 -4.80 -14.81 2.66
N GLU A 65 -5.01 -16.12 2.83
CA GLU A 65 -4.19 -17.12 2.13
C GLU A 65 -4.34 -17.04 0.61
N LEU A 66 -5.53 -16.68 0.13
CA LEU A 66 -5.81 -16.48 -1.30
C LEU A 66 -5.34 -15.11 -1.82
N GLY A 67 -4.87 -14.21 -0.94
CA GLY A 67 -4.36 -12.88 -1.30
C GLY A 67 -5.43 -11.85 -1.64
N TYR A 68 -6.67 -12.07 -1.20
CA TYR A 68 -7.74 -11.06 -1.27
C TYR A 68 -7.66 -10.03 -0.13
N LEU A 69 -6.92 -10.37 0.93
CA LEU A 69 -6.58 -9.57 2.11
C LEU A 69 -5.07 -9.70 2.36
#